data_AF-A0A957UFZ8-F1
#
_entry.id   AF-A0A957UFZ8-F1
#
_cell.length_a   1.000
_cell.length_b   1.000
_cell.length_c   1.000
_cell.angle_alpha   90.00
_cell.angle_beta   90.00
_cell.angle_gamma   90.00
#
_symmetry.space_group_name_H-M   'P 1'
#
loop_
_entity.id
_entity.type
_entity.pdbx_description
1 polymer ?
#
loop_
_entity_poly.entity_id
_entity_poly.type
_entity_poly.pdbx_seq_one_letter_code
_entity_poly.pdbx_strand_id
1 'polypeptide(L)'
;VYDMKRKNLYAPSLIFIDHDQVEHGNVGRQLFTAGDVGQNKAEVLARRFNMALGLNIEARPHMLRPTDFHDGQYHYSRPGTLLIGAVDNDAARRLMHDHIRYVAAWIDCGNHEHGGQVAIGNDTT
;
A
#
# COMPACT_ATOMS: atom_id res chain seq x y z
N VAL A 1 -1.11 14.21 10.22
CA VAL A 1 0.21 14.78 9.87
C VAL A 1 0.49 16.16 10.44
N TYR A 2 -0.43 17.12 10.36
CA TYR A 2 -0.22 18.47 10.89
C TYR A 2 0.17 18.52 12.38
N ASP A 3 -0.52 17.74 13.22
CA ASP A 3 -0.19 17.67 14.65
C ASP A 3 1.21 17.07 14.92
N MET A 4 1.57 16.02 14.17
CA MET A 4 2.90 15.42 14.24
C MET A 4 3.98 16.43 13.85
N LYS A 5 3.77 17.17 12.75
CA LYS A 5 4.68 18.25 12.31
C LYS A 5 4.82 19.33 13.39
N ARG A 6 3.72 19.76 14.03
CA ARG A 6 3.76 20.74 15.14
C ARG A 6 4.58 20.24 16.34
N LYS A 7 4.53 18.94 16.62
CA LYS A 7 5.28 18.27 17.70
C LYS A 7 6.70 17.86 17.27
N ASN A 8 7.14 18.23 16.08
CA ASN A 8 8.41 17.81 15.48
C ASN A 8 8.59 16.27 15.44
N LEU A 9 7.48 15.55 15.24
CA LEU A 9 7.46 14.10 15.07
C LEU A 9 7.54 13.74 13.58
N TYR A 10 8.21 12.64 13.28
CA TYR A 10 8.30 12.11 11.93
C TYR A 10 6.94 11.57 11.47
N ALA A 11 6.42 12.11 10.36
CA ALA A 11 5.28 11.52 9.67
C ALA A 11 5.79 10.40 8.74
N PRO A 12 5.17 9.22 8.75
CA PRO A 12 5.61 8.11 7.90
C PRO A 12 5.48 8.48 6.41
N SER A 13 6.49 8.13 5.62
CA SER A 13 6.37 8.07 4.16
C SER A 13 5.54 6.84 3.77
N LEU A 14 4.71 6.99 2.75
CA LEU A 14 3.80 5.94 2.28
C LEU A 14 4.09 5.67 0.81
N ILE A 15 3.97 4.41 0.40
CA ILE A 15 4.08 4.05 -1.01
C ILE A 15 2.93 3.12 -1.36
N PHE A 16 2.16 3.49 -2.38
CA PHE A 16 1.06 2.69 -2.90
C PHE A 16 1.52 2.03 -4.20
N ILE A 17 1.35 0.72 -4.29
CA ILE A 17 1.72 -0.09 -5.45
C ILE A 17 0.45 -0.79 -5.92
N ASP A 18 -0.02 -0.42 -7.11
CA ASP A 18 -1.18 -1.06 -7.75
C ASP A 18 -1.08 -0.84 -9.26
N HIS A 19 -1.16 -1.92 -10.04
CA HIS A 19 -1.13 -1.85 -11.49
C HIS A 19 -2.50 -1.54 -12.11
N ASP A 20 -3.59 -1.71 -11.36
CA ASP A 20 -4.93 -1.64 -11.90
C ASP A 20 -5.36 -0.21 -12.24
N GLN A 21 -6.22 -0.12 -13.23
CA GLN A 21 -7.01 1.09 -13.49
C GLN A 21 -8.35 1.02 -12.75
N VAL A 22 -8.91 2.19 -12.47
CA VAL A 22 -10.24 2.31 -11.90
C VAL A 22 -11.28 1.88 -12.93
N GLU A 23 -12.11 0.92 -12.56
CA GLU A 23 -13.26 0.46 -13.33
C GLU A 23 -14.58 0.98 -12.73
N HIS A 24 -15.66 0.95 -13.52
CA HIS A 24 -16.99 1.35 -13.04
C HIS A 24 -17.44 0.57 -11.79
N GLY A 25 -17.13 -0.72 -11.70
CA GLY A 25 -17.46 -1.55 -10.53
C GLY A 25 -16.69 -1.19 -9.25
N ASN A 26 -15.64 -0.38 -9.35
CA ASN A 26 -14.91 0.11 -8.18
C ASN A 26 -15.55 1.37 -7.58
N VAL A 27 -16.32 2.13 -8.36
CA VAL A 27 -16.98 3.36 -7.89
C VAL A 27 -18.03 3.01 -6.84
N GLY A 28 -17.96 3.68 -5.69
CA GLY A 28 -18.87 3.45 -4.55
C GLY A 28 -18.50 2.28 -3.63
N ARG A 29 -17.79 1.26 -4.14
CA ARG A 29 -17.21 0.18 -3.32
C ARG A 29 -15.81 0.54 -2.80
N GLN A 30 -15.04 1.25 -3.62
CA GLN A 30 -13.72 1.77 -3.30
C GLN A 30 -13.79 3.30 -3.32
N LEU A 31 -12.76 3.99 -2.82
CA LEU A 31 -12.72 5.45 -2.69
C LEU A 31 -12.48 6.18 -4.04
N PHE A 32 -13.18 5.75 -5.08
CA PHE A 32 -13.15 6.30 -6.43
C PHE A 32 -14.49 6.93 -6.80
N THR A 33 -14.42 7.92 -7.68
CA THR A 33 -15.55 8.62 -8.28
C THR A 33 -15.68 8.23 -9.75
N ALA A 34 -16.82 8.56 -10.38
CA ALA A 34 -17.01 8.32 -11.81
C ALA A 34 -15.94 9.01 -12.69
N GLY A 35 -15.41 10.15 -12.26
CA GLY A 35 -14.34 10.86 -12.99
C GLY A 35 -12.95 10.20 -12.88
N ASP A 36 -12.79 9.22 -12.01
CA ASP A 36 -11.52 8.50 -11.83
C ASP A 36 -11.40 7.29 -12.77
N VAL A 37 -12.50 6.86 -13.41
CA VAL A 37 -12.52 5.67 -14.30
C VAL A 37 -11.48 5.81 -15.41
N GLY A 38 -10.68 4.76 -15.62
CA GLY A 38 -9.57 4.71 -16.58
C GLY A 38 -8.24 5.26 -16.07
N GLN A 39 -8.20 5.89 -14.89
CA GLN A 39 -6.95 6.31 -14.24
C GLN A 39 -6.39 5.18 -13.38
N ASN A 40 -5.08 5.18 -13.11
CA ASN A 40 -4.48 4.18 -12.22
C ASN A 40 -4.95 4.37 -10.76
N LYS A 41 -5.29 3.26 -10.09
CA LYS A 41 -5.82 3.25 -8.72
C LYS A 41 -4.86 3.88 -7.70
N ALA A 42 -3.58 3.49 -7.73
CA ALA A 42 -2.57 3.99 -6.80
C ALA A 42 -2.36 5.50 -6.96
N GLU A 43 -2.26 5.98 -8.20
CA GLU A 43 -2.08 7.40 -8.51
C GLU A 43 -3.25 8.26 -8.03
N VAL A 44 -4.49 7.81 -8.29
CA VAL A 44 -5.70 8.53 -7.86
C VAL A 44 -5.76 8.65 -6.34
N LEU A 45 -5.53 7.56 -5.60
CA LEU A 45 -5.59 7.58 -4.14
C LEU A 45 -4.44 8.38 -3.53
N ALA A 46 -3.21 8.22 -4.04
CA ALA A 46 -2.05 8.98 -3.57
C ALA A 46 -2.27 10.49 -3.75
N ARG A 47 -2.66 10.93 -4.94
CA ARG A 47 -2.98 12.34 -5.23
C ARG A 47 -4.06 12.86 -4.27
N ARG A 48 -5.16 12.13 -4.14
CA ARG A 48 -6.30 12.51 -3.31
C ARG A 48 -5.92 12.67 -1.84
N PHE A 49 -5.25 11.69 -1.26
CA PHE A 49 -4.89 11.72 0.16
C PHE A 49 -3.77 12.71 0.46
N ASN A 50 -2.81 12.89 -0.46
CA ASN A 50 -1.81 13.96 -0.33
C ASN A 50 -2.49 15.34 -0.30
N MET A 51 -3.43 15.61 -1.22
CA MET A 51 -4.17 16.87 -1.27
C MET A 51 -5.04 17.09 -0.03
N ALA A 52 -5.73 16.04 0.45
CA ALA A 52 -6.69 16.16 1.55
C ALA A 52 -6.04 16.20 2.93
N LEU A 53 -4.93 15.48 3.14
CA LEU A 53 -4.37 15.22 4.47
C LEU A 53 -2.92 15.70 4.63
N GLY A 54 -2.31 16.24 3.58
CA GLY A 54 -0.93 16.70 3.58
C GLY A 54 0.09 15.57 3.81
N LEU A 55 -0.24 14.37 3.36
CA LEU A 55 0.62 13.18 3.40
C LEU A 55 1.76 13.28 2.37
N ASN A 56 2.65 12.30 2.40
CA ASN A 56 3.72 12.12 1.41
C ASN A 56 3.63 10.69 0.85
N ILE A 57 2.56 10.42 0.12
CA ILE A 57 2.33 9.15 -0.56
C ILE A 57 2.93 9.20 -1.96
N GLU A 58 3.79 8.24 -2.26
CA GLU A 58 4.26 7.95 -3.61
C GLU A 58 3.38 6.88 -4.25
N ALA A 59 3.02 7.03 -5.53
CA ALA A 59 2.28 6.02 -6.27
C ALA A 59 3.19 5.29 -7.27
N ARG A 60 3.00 3.98 -7.40
CA ARG A 60 3.73 3.11 -8.31
C ARG A 60 2.73 2.29 -9.13
N PRO A 61 2.47 2.69 -10.39
CA PRO A 61 1.45 2.06 -11.24
C PRO A 61 1.97 0.77 -11.89
N HIS A 62 2.49 -0.17 -11.09
CA HIS A 62 2.98 -1.47 -11.57
C HIS A 62 2.68 -2.57 -10.55
N MET A 63 2.76 -3.83 -10.99
CA MET A 63 2.65 -4.98 -10.08
C MET A 63 3.83 -4.99 -9.11
N LEU A 64 3.61 -5.45 -7.88
CA LEU A 64 4.71 -5.67 -6.93
C LEU A 64 5.70 -6.70 -7.47
N ARG A 65 6.99 -6.38 -7.47
CA ARG A 65 8.07 -7.23 -7.97
C ARG A 65 9.07 -7.55 -6.85
N PRO A 66 9.79 -8.68 -6.93
CA PRO A 66 10.87 -8.99 -5.98
C PRO A 66 11.93 -7.88 -5.88
N THR A 67 12.25 -7.23 -7.01
CA THR A 67 13.21 -6.12 -7.06
C THR A 67 12.78 -4.91 -6.24
N ASP A 68 11.48 -4.75 -5.99
CA ASP A 68 10.97 -3.68 -5.13
C ASP A 68 11.32 -3.92 -3.65
N PHE A 69 11.88 -5.05 -3.25
CA PHE A 69 12.36 -5.25 -1.88
C PHE A 69 13.88 -5.03 -1.72
N HIS A 70 14.66 -5.10 -2.81
CA HIS A 70 16.13 -5.16 -2.74
C HIS A 70 16.89 -4.20 -3.63
N ASP A 71 16.32 -3.68 -4.72
CA ASP A 71 17.12 -2.97 -5.69
C ASP A 71 17.24 -1.47 -5.33
N GLY A 72 18.48 -1.00 -5.22
CA GLY A 72 18.93 0.16 -4.44
C GLY A 72 18.41 1.54 -4.86
N GLN A 73 17.47 1.61 -5.80
CA GLN A 73 16.74 2.86 -6.10
C GLN A 73 15.60 3.11 -5.11
N TYR A 74 15.02 2.05 -4.51
CA TYR A 74 13.89 2.16 -3.61
C TYR A 74 14.07 1.27 -2.37
N HIS A 75 14.37 1.88 -1.23
CA HIS A 75 14.53 1.19 0.04
C HIS A 75 13.17 0.98 0.71
N TYR A 76 12.32 0.12 0.14
CA TYR A 76 11.08 -0.28 0.79
C TYR A 76 11.33 -1.09 2.07
N SER A 77 12.52 -1.66 2.22
CA SER A 77 12.93 -2.58 3.26
C SER A 77 13.85 -1.95 4.33
N ARG A 78 13.47 -0.78 4.84
CA ARG A 78 14.22 -0.17 5.96
C ARG A 78 13.81 -0.81 7.28
N PRO A 79 14.70 -0.84 8.29
CA PRO A 79 14.30 -1.15 9.66
C PRO A 79 13.10 -0.28 10.06
N GLY A 80 11.98 -0.93 10.40
CA GLY A 80 10.73 -0.25 10.75
C GLY A 80 9.69 -0.13 9.62
N THR A 81 9.93 -0.65 8.40
CA THR A 81 8.87 -0.68 7.37
C THR A 81 7.73 -1.60 7.78
N LEU A 82 6.50 -1.13 7.65
CA LEU A 82 5.29 -1.95 7.67
C LEU A 82 4.84 -2.25 6.25
N LEU A 83 4.78 -3.53 5.90
CA LEU A 83 4.15 -4.00 4.66
C LEU A 83 2.66 -4.24 4.93
N ILE A 84 1.78 -3.68 4.09
CA ILE A 84 0.34 -3.89 4.20
C ILE A 84 -0.14 -4.56 2.91
N GLY A 85 -0.58 -5.82 3.03
CA GLY A 85 -1.20 -6.58 1.95
C GLY A 85 -2.68 -6.23 1.84
N ALA A 86 -3.08 -5.60 0.75
CA ALA A 86 -4.48 -5.36 0.38
C ALA A 86 -4.76 -5.96 -1.01
N VAL A 87 -4.26 -7.18 -1.23
CA VAL A 87 -4.30 -7.88 -2.52
C VAL A 87 -5.44 -8.90 -2.56
N ASP A 88 -5.88 -9.27 -3.75
CA ASP A 88 -6.97 -10.21 -3.96
C ASP A 88 -6.51 -11.61 -4.41
N ASN A 89 -5.22 -11.80 -4.70
CA ASN A 89 -4.69 -13.05 -5.24
C ASN A 89 -3.54 -13.63 -4.40
N ASP A 90 -3.47 -14.96 -4.41
CA ASP A 90 -2.49 -15.73 -3.63
C ASP A 90 -1.05 -15.54 -4.11
N ALA A 91 -0.86 -15.27 -5.41
CA ALA A 91 0.46 -15.04 -5.98
C ALA A 91 1.12 -13.78 -5.37
N ALA A 92 0.39 -12.68 -5.26
CA ALA A 92 0.86 -11.47 -4.62
C ALA A 92 1.10 -11.67 -3.11
N ARG A 93 0.21 -12.41 -2.41
CA ARG A 93 0.43 -12.80 -1.00
C ARG A 93 1.71 -13.60 -0.82
N ARG A 94 1.95 -14.57 -1.71
CA ARG A 94 3.15 -15.41 -1.65
C ARG A 94 4.43 -14.58 -1.87
N LEU A 95 4.40 -13.67 -2.84
CA LEU A 95 5.53 -12.76 -3.09
C LEU A 95 5.83 -11.91 -1.86
N MET A 96 4.81 -11.33 -1.21
CA MET A 96 4.99 -10.57 0.04
C MET A 96 5.56 -11.43 1.16
N HIS A 97 5.04 -12.64 1.33
CA HIS A 97 5.53 -13.59 2.33
C HIS A 97 7.00 -13.95 2.13
N ASP A 98 7.42 -14.24 0.89
CA ASP A 98 8.80 -14.61 0.56
C ASP A 98 9.81 -13.47 0.83
N HIS A 99 9.32 -12.23 0.98
CA HIS A 99 10.13 -11.05 1.25
C HIS A 99 9.86 -10.43 2.64
N ILE A 100 9.16 -11.13 3.53
CA ILE A 100 8.83 -10.61 4.87
C ILE A 100 10.07 -10.28 5.73
N ARG A 101 11.19 -10.98 5.50
CA ARG A 101 12.48 -10.76 6.19
C ARG A 101 13.07 -9.36 6.01
N TYR A 102 12.53 -8.60 5.07
CA TYR A 102 13.01 -7.29 4.69
C TYR A 102 12.16 -6.15 5.25
N VAL A 103 11.08 -6.47 5.96
CA VAL A 103 10.20 -5.50 6.60
C VAL A 103 10.09 -5.81 8.09
N ALA A 104 9.69 -4.82 8.89
CA ALA A 104 9.55 -5.02 10.34
C ALA A 104 8.33 -5.88 10.69
N ALA A 105 7.24 -5.68 9.95
CA ALA A 105 6.04 -6.51 10.05
C ALA A 105 5.25 -6.47 8.74
N TRP A 106 4.49 -7.52 8.50
CA TRP A 106 3.51 -7.62 7.44
C TRP A 106 2.12 -7.76 8.06
N ILE A 107 1.19 -6.92 7.60
CA ILE A 107 -0.24 -6.99 7.89
C ILE A 107 -0.93 -7.44 6.61
N ASP A 108 -1.40 -8.69 6.55
CA ASP A 108 -2.21 -9.19 5.43
C ASP A 108 -3.69 -9.01 5.76
N CYS A 109 -4.39 -8.27 4.91
CA CYS A 109 -5.81 -8.02 5.01
C CYS A 109 -6.53 -8.70 3.84
N GLY A 110 -7.68 -9.29 4.12
CA GLY A 110 -8.59 -9.72 3.06
C GLY A 110 -10.03 -9.69 3.53
N ASN A 111 -10.93 -9.44 2.58
CA ASN A 111 -12.36 -9.31 2.83
C ASN A 111 -13.12 -10.24 1.89
N HIS A 112 -14.12 -10.90 2.45
CA HIS A 112 -15.18 -11.62 1.77
C HIS A 112 -16.49 -10.81 1.89
N GLU A 113 -17.57 -11.27 1.26
CA GLU A 113 -18.84 -10.55 1.24
C GLU A 113 -19.42 -10.26 2.64
N HIS A 114 -19.22 -11.18 3.59
CA HIS A 114 -19.81 -11.11 4.94
C HIS A 114 -18.78 -11.25 6.06
N GLY A 115 -17.49 -11.07 5.77
CA GLY A 115 -16.44 -11.24 6.75
C GLY A 115 -15.09 -10.75 6.23
N GLY A 116 -14.12 -10.66 7.13
CA GLY A 116 -12.76 -10.31 6.77
C GLY A 116 -11.77 -10.98 7.71
N GLN A 117 -10.52 -11.04 7.27
CA GLN A 117 -9.41 -11.57 8.03
C GLN A 117 -8.27 -10.55 8.04
N VAL A 118 -7.57 -10.53 9.16
CA VAL A 118 -6.31 -9.80 9.33
C VAL A 118 -5.31 -10.75 9.95
N ALA A 119 -4.18 -10.94 9.29
CA ALA A 119 -3.04 -11.67 9.82
C ALA A 119 -1.86 -10.71 10.00
N ILE A 120 -1.16 -10.80 11.13
CA ILE A 120 0.02 -9.99 11.42
C ILE A 120 1.17 -10.95 11.66
N GLY A 121 2.27 -10.75 10.94
CA GLY A 121 3.48 -11.56 11.08
C GLY A 121 4.73 -10.73 10.86
N ASN A 122 5.86 -11.28 11.28
CA ASN A 122 7.19 -10.74 11.09
C ASN A 122 8.18 -11.90 10.92
N ASP A 123 9.36 -11.61 10.39
CA ASP A 123 10.47 -12.56 10.43
C ASP A 123 11.15 -12.44 11.80
N THR A 124 10.67 -13.21 12.78
CA THR A 124 11.36 -13.29 14.08
C THR A 124 12.36 -14.43 14.00
N THR A 125 13.61 -14.10 13.69
CA THR A 125 14.77 -14.92 14.10
C THR A 125 15.45 -14.26 15.28
#